data_AF-A0AAE0DMH6-F1
#
_entry.id   AF-A0AAE0DMH6-F1
#
_cell.length_a   1.000
_cell.length_b   1.000
_cell.length_c   1.000
_cell.angle_alpha   90.00
_cell.angle_beta   90.00
_cell.angle_gamma   90.00
#
_symmetry.space_group_name_H-M   'P 1'
#
loop_
_entity.id
_entity.type
_entity.pdbx_description
1 polymer ?
#
loop_
_entity_poly.entity_id
_entity_poly.type
_entity_poly.pdbx_seq_one_letter_code
_entity_poly.pdbx_strand_id
1 'polypeptide(L)'
;MVILDHAGDLNAEPFYDFISCLEDLPFFCKLIFYHGCQSPNLNSDLHILLELRDPRYNYDDAVAFPVTLQEKLLVAFAILKDLDGVSVKATRSGETVEKLETAIREPGPTAADYLEAAAVLKDERNTAFKEGFYIRSLKKHFEAYEAIHFIVEGKWFAIMLDGYFTAN
;
A
#
# COMPACT_ATOMS: atom_id res chain seq x y z
N MET A 1 15.12 3.21 5.57
CA MET A 1 15.61 3.05 4.19
C MET A 1 15.32 1.61 3.81
N VAL A 2 14.37 1.38 2.91
CA VAL A 2 14.10 0.05 2.37
C VAL A 2 14.82 -0.01 1.03
N ILE A 3 15.89 -0.79 0.95
CA ILE A 3 16.60 -1.04 -0.32
C ILE A 3 16.18 -2.43 -0.77
N LEU A 4 15.52 -2.51 -1.93
CA LEU A 4 15.25 -3.76 -2.62
C LEU A 4 16.45 -4.01 -3.54
N ASP A 5 17.32 -4.95 -3.17
CA ASP A 5 18.53 -5.26 -3.93
C ASP A 5 18.64 -6.78 -4.14
N HIS A 6 19.03 -7.20 -5.34
CA HIS A 6 19.44 -8.55 -5.59
C HIS A 6 20.72 -8.59 -6.44
N ALA A 7 21.71 -9.30 -5.92
CA ALA A 7 22.92 -9.69 -6.64
C ALA A 7 22.58 -10.73 -7.73
N GLY A 8 22.95 -10.44 -8.98
CA GLY A 8 23.24 -11.43 -10.02
C GLY A 8 22.34 -11.44 -11.26
N ASP A 9 22.96 -11.13 -12.41
CA ASP A 9 22.67 -11.55 -13.80
C ASP A 9 21.81 -10.69 -14.77
N LEU A 10 22.53 -9.83 -15.52
CA LEU A 10 22.60 -9.65 -16.99
C LEU A 10 21.36 -9.64 -17.93
N ASN A 11 20.12 -9.58 -17.46
CA ASN A 11 18.95 -9.22 -18.29
C ASN A 11 18.18 -8.06 -17.65
N ALA A 12 18.87 -6.93 -17.45
CA ALA A 12 18.46 -5.84 -16.57
C ALA A 12 17.07 -5.26 -16.92
N GLU A 13 16.05 -5.72 -16.19
CA GLU A 13 14.83 -4.96 -15.98
C GLU A 13 15.19 -3.61 -15.34
N PRO A 14 14.47 -2.52 -15.65
CA PRO A 14 14.77 -1.21 -15.10
C PRO A 14 14.57 -1.22 -13.57
N PHE A 15 15.67 -0.98 -12.85
CA PHE A 15 15.67 -0.78 -11.40
C PHE A 15 15.30 0.67 -11.08
N TYR A 16 14.41 0.86 -10.11
CA TYR A 16 14.02 2.17 -9.62
C TYR A 16 14.30 2.27 -8.12
N ASP A 17 15.24 3.13 -7.74
CA ASP A 17 15.46 3.48 -6.35
C ASP A 17 14.42 4.52 -5.91
N PHE A 18 13.74 4.25 -4.79
CA PHE A 18 12.77 5.16 -4.20
C PHE A 18 13.14 5.45 -2.75
N ILE A 19 13.21 6.74 -2.42
CA ILE A 19 13.49 7.22 -1.07
C ILE A 19 12.24 7.92 -0.55
N SER A 20 11.75 7.49 0.61
CA SER A 20 10.58 8.07 1.26
C SER A 20 10.79 8.24 2.76
N CYS A 21 10.11 9.22 3.33
CA CYS A 21 9.96 9.34 4.77
C CYS A 21 9.08 8.19 5.28
N LEU A 22 9.33 7.75 6.52
CA LEU A 22 8.58 6.63 7.11
C LEU A 22 7.09 6.97 7.23
N GLU A 23 6.80 8.24 7.52
CA GLU A 23 5.45 8.79 7.65
C GLU A 23 4.67 8.71 6.35
N ASP A 24 5.36 8.70 5.21
CA ASP A 24 4.74 8.67 3.87
C ASP A 24 4.63 7.25 3.30
N LEU A 25 5.23 6.26 3.95
CA LEU A 25 5.16 4.85 3.54
C LEU A 25 3.72 4.34 3.38
N PRO A 26 2.75 4.67 4.26
CA PRO A 26 1.37 4.27 4.04
C PRO A 26 0.77 4.81 2.74
N PHE A 27 1.10 6.03 2.32
CA PHE A 27 0.62 6.60 1.06
C PHE A 27 1.23 5.88 -0.15
N PHE A 28 2.52 5.52 -0.06
CA PHE A 28 3.18 4.72 -1.08
C PHE A 28 2.54 3.34 -1.23
N CYS A 29 2.30 2.63 -0.13
CA CYS A 29 1.61 1.34 -0.16
C CYS A 29 0.17 1.48 -0.70
N LYS A 30 -0.52 2.59 -0.37
CA LYS A 30 -1.87 2.89 -0.91
C LYS A 30 -1.85 3.08 -2.44
N LEU A 31 -0.82 3.77 -2.95
CA LEU A 31 -0.63 3.94 -4.40
C LEU A 31 -0.47 2.58 -5.09
N ILE A 32 0.42 1.71 -4.58
CA ILE A 32 0.60 0.34 -5.11
C ILE A 32 -0.69 -0.46 -5.05
N PHE A 33 -1.42 -0.39 -3.92
CA PHE A 33 -2.72 -1.03 -3.79
C PHE A 33 -3.68 -0.61 -4.91
N TYR A 34 -3.74 0.69 -5.23
CA TYR A 34 -4.59 1.18 -6.31
C TYR A 34 -4.18 0.69 -7.69
N HIS A 35 -2.87 0.59 -7.96
CA HIS A 35 -2.39 -0.04 -9.20
C HIS A 35 -2.84 -1.50 -9.31
N GLY A 36 -2.78 -2.26 -8.20
CA GLY A 36 -3.27 -3.64 -8.15
C GLY A 36 -4.77 -3.75 -8.42
N CYS A 37 -5.59 -2.82 -7.92
CA CYS A 37 -7.03 -2.81 -8.17
C CYS A 37 -7.39 -2.57 -9.66
N GLN A 38 -6.53 -1.90 -10.42
CA GLN A 38 -6.77 -1.59 -11.84
C GLN A 38 -6.43 -2.76 -12.77
N SER A 39 -5.56 -3.67 -12.33
CA SER A 39 -5.06 -4.78 -13.13
C SER A 39 -5.43 -6.10 -12.46
N PRO A 40 -6.57 -6.71 -12.83
CA PRO A 40 -6.97 -8.01 -12.30
C PRO A 40 -5.83 -9.01 -12.51
N ASN A 41 -5.45 -9.73 -11.45
CA ASN A 41 -4.36 -10.72 -11.39
C ASN A 41 -2.92 -10.15 -11.31
N LEU A 42 -2.72 -8.83 -11.30
CA LEU A 42 -1.35 -8.30 -11.14
C LEU A 42 -0.75 -8.68 -9.78
N ASN A 43 -1.54 -8.56 -8.72
CA ASN A 43 -1.08 -8.87 -7.39
C ASN A 43 -0.91 -10.38 -7.19
N SER A 44 -1.79 -11.21 -7.77
CA SER A 44 -1.77 -12.67 -7.57
C SER A 44 -0.52 -13.35 -8.10
N ASP A 45 0.21 -12.69 -9.01
CA ASP A 45 1.49 -13.17 -9.55
C ASP A 45 2.70 -12.45 -8.92
N LEU A 46 2.46 -11.52 -7.99
CA LEU A 46 3.49 -10.66 -7.42
C LEU A 46 3.92 -11.15 -6.03
N HIS A 47 5.23 -11.39 -5.90
CA HIS A 47 5.86 -11.73 -4.64
C HIS A 47 6.76 -10.58 -4.16
N ILE A 48 6.60 -10.16 -2.90
CA ILE A 48 7.38 -9.05 -2.32
C ILE A 48 8.41 -9.58 -1.34
N LEU A 49 9.66 -9.13 -1.46
CA LEU A 49 10.68 -9.29 -0.43
C LEU A 49 10.82 -7.98 0.34
N LEU A 50 10.53 -7.98 1.64
CA LEU A 50 10.74 -6.86 2.54
C LEU A 50 12.00 -7.11 3.37
N GLU A 51 13.02 -6.29 3.15
CA GLU A 51 14.27 -6.38 3.89
C GLU A 51 14.52 -5.09 4.68
N LEU A 52 14.67 -5.23 6.00
CA LEU A 52 14.94 -4.10 6.88
C LEU A 52 16.46 -3.95 7.05
N ARG A 53 17.02 -2.83 6.57
CA ARG A 53 18.47 -2.56 6.60
C ARG A 53 18.77 -1.23 7.27
N ASP A 54 19.83 -1.20 8.08
CA ASP A 54 20.33 0.05 8.69
C ASP A 54 21.43 0.58 7.78
N PRO A 55 21.27 1.76 7.16
CA PRO A 55 22.29 2.34 6.27
C PRO A 55 23.66 2.53 6.91
N ARG A 56 23.75 2.50 8.25
CA ARG A 56 24.97 2.81 9.01
C ARG A 56 25.82 1.59 9.31
N TYR A 57 25.31 0.38 9.06
CA TYR A 57 25.98 -0.88 9.35
C TYR A 57 26.14 -1.69 8.07
N ASN A 58 27.18 -2.53 8.01
CA ASN A 58 27.42 -3.39 6.86
C ASN A 58 26.38 -4.53 6.80
N TYR A 59 26.16 -5.04 5.59
CA TYR A 59 25.11 -6.03 5.22
C TYR A 59 25.00 -7.26 6.13
N ASP A 60 26.09 -7.67 6.78
CA ASP A 60 26.16 -8.89 7.60
C ASP A 60 25.89 -8.66 9.10
N ASP A 61 25.83 -7.41 9.55
CA ASP A 61 25.53 -7.13 10.95
C ASP A 61 24.01 -7.16 11.14
N ALA A 62 23.53 -8.18 11.85
CA ALA A 62 22.13 -8.28 12.27
C ALA A 62 21.79 -7.15 13.25
N VAL A 63 21.55 -5.94 12.73
CA VAL A 63 21.15 -4.79 13.54
C VAL A 63 19.76 -5.06 14.08
N ALA A 64 19.64 -5.11 15.39
CA ALA A 64 18.36 -5.26 16.07
C ALA A 64 17.60 -3.93 16.00
N PHE A 65 16.70 -3.78 15.02
CA PHE A 65 15.76 -2.67 15.00
C PHE A 65 14.80 -2.73 16.20
N PRO A 66 14.41 -1.58 16.78
CA PRO A 66 13.32 -1.54 17.74
C PRO A 66 12.06 -2.19 17.15
N VAL A 67 11.39 -3.05 17.92
CA VAL A 67 10.18 -3.78 17.48
C VAL A 67 9.11 -2.83 16.96
N THR A 68 8.91 -1.70 17.65
CA THR A 68 7.95 -0.66 17.25
C THR A 68 8.25 -0.03 15.89
N LEU A 69 9.53 0.03 15.49
CA LEU A 69 9.93 0.52 14.17
C LEU A 69 9.69 -0.55 13.10
N GLN A 70 9.99 -1.81 13.39
CA GLN A 70 9.69 -2.93 12.49
C GLN A 70 8.18 -3.03 12.24
N GLU A 71 7.36 -2.95 13.28
CA GLU A 71 5.90 -2.94 13.18
C GLU A 71 5.40 -1.80 12.30
N LYS A 72 5.88 -0.57 12.53
CA LYS A 72 5.47 0.59 11.70
C LYS A 72 5.83 0.41 10.22
N LEU A 73 7.00 -0.16 9.94
CA LEU A 73 7.45 -0.41 8.57
C LEU A 73 6.63 -1.52 7.90
N LEU A 74 6.36 -2.60 8.63
CA LEU A 74 5.67 -3.78 8.09
C LEU A 74 4.16 -3.57 7.95
N VAL A 75 3.51 -2.92 8.91
CA VAL A 75 2.05 -2.72 8.92
C VAL A 75 1.55 -1.94 7.71
N ALA A 76 2.35 -1.00 7.18
CA ALA A 76 1.97 -0.24 6.00
C ALA A 76 1.70 -1.14 4.77
N PHE A 77 2.43 -2.25 4.64
CA PHE A 77 2.29 -3.18 3.52
C PHE A 77 1.06 -4.09 3.64
N ALA A 78 0.41 -4.18 4.81
CA ALA A 78 -0.78 -5.00 5.00
C ALA A 78 -2.01 -4.53 4.18
N ILE A 79 -1.94 -3.33 3.62
CA ILE A 79 -2.93 -2.81 2.67
C ILE A 79 -2.83 -3.49 1.30
N LEU A 80 -1.67 -4.03 0.94
CA LEU A 80 -1.53 -4.83 -0.26
C LEU A 80 -2.26 -6.15 -0.04
N LYS A 81 -3.15 -6.50 -0.96
CA LYS A 81 -4.01 -7.68 -0.87
C LYS A 81 -3.80 -8.54 -2.10
N ASP A 82 -4.11 -9.82 -1.94
CA ASP A 82 -4.07 -10.81 -3.01
C ASP A 82 -2.66 -10.97 -3.64
N LEU A 83 -1.60 -10.91 -2.82
CA LEU A 83 -0.23 -11.20 -3.29
C LEU A 83 0.06 -12.70 -3.26
N ASP A 84 0.85 -13.20 -4.24
CA ASP A 84 1.36 -14.60 -4.26
C ASP A 84 2.09 -14.92 -2.95
N GLY A 85 2.90 -13.96 -2.48
CA GLY A 85 3.51 -14.03 -1.18
C GLY A 85 4.28 -12.79 -0.77
N VAL A 86 4.67 -12.81 0.50
CA VAL A 86 5.59 -11.84 1.07
C VAL A 86 6.66 -12.61 1.84
N SER A 87 7.91 -12.24 1.65
CA SER A 87 9.05 -12.73 2.45
C SER A 87 9.59 -11.56 3.25
N VAL A 88 9.72 -11.71 4.56
CA VAL A 88 10.28 -10.66 5.43
C VAL A 88 11.63 -11.10 5.99
N LYS A 89 12.68 -10.37 5.62
CA LYS A 89 14.00 -10.46 6.25
C LYS A 89 14.10 -9.38 7.33
N ALA A 90 13.64 -9.71 8.53
CA ALA A 90 13.70 -8.85 9.70
C ALA A 90 14.31 -9.57 10.90
N THR A 91 15.09 -8.84 11.69
CA THR A 91 15.90 -9.39 12.78
C THR A 91 15.07 -9.92 13.95
N ARG A 92 13.82 -9.45 14.14
CA ARG A 92 12.96 -9.87 15.27
C ARG A 92 11.52 -9.33 15.17
N SER A 93 10.59 -10.10 14.60
CA SER A 93 9.15 -10.04 14.95
C SER A 93 8.34 -11.16 14.25
N GLY A 94 8.44 -12.41 14.72
CA GLY A 94 7.71 -13.53 14.12
C GLY A 94 6.19 -13.28 14.04
N GLU A 95 5.57 -12.83 15.14
CA GLU A 95 4.12 -12.59 15.19
C GLU A 95 3.66 -11.45 14.24
N THR A 96 4.43 -10.37 14.12
CA THR A 96 4.10 -9.25 13.21
C THR A 96 4.24 -9.66 11.75
N VAL A 97 5.25 -10.48 11.43
CA VAL A 97 5.46 -11.03 10.10
C VAL A 97 4.34 -12.00 9.73
N GLU A 98 3.96 -12.91 10.64
CA GLU A 98 2.84 -13.82 10.42
C GLU A 98 1.52 -13.08 10.21
N LYS A 99 1.25 -12.02 10.99
CA LYS A 99 0.07 -11.16 10.81
C LYS A 99 0.09 -10.46 9.45
N LEU A 100 1.25 -9.96 9.02
CA LEU A 100 1.41 -9.33 7.72
C LEU A 100 1.18 -10.33 6.58
N GLU A 101 1.84 -11.48 6.62
CA GLU A 101 1.70 -12.57 5.64
C GLU A 101 0.25 -13.01 5.51
N THR A 102 -0.44 -13.16 6.64
CA THR A 102 -1.87 -13.52 6.67
C THR A 102 -2.70 -12.41 6.04
N ALA A 103 -2.52 -11.16 6.47
CA ALA A 103 -3.30 -10.04 5.97
C ALA A 103 -3.11 -9.82 4.47
N ILE A 104 -1.90 -10.00 3.95
CA ILE A 104 -1.59 -9.77 2.53
C ILE A 104 -2.23 -10.80 1.61
N ARG A 105 -2.36 -12.06 2.05
CA ARG A 105 -3.00 -13.13 1.26
C ARG A 105 -4.53 -13.06 1.23
N GLU A 106 -5.13 -12.27 2.13
CA GLU A 106 -6.58 -12.08 2.09
C GLU A 106 -6.98 -11.37 0.79
N PRO A 107 -8.06 -11.82 0.11
CA PRO A 107 -8.55 -11.13 -1.07
C PRO A 107 -8.96 -9.70 -0.69
N GLY A 108 -8.62 -8.76 -1.58
CA GLY A 108 -8.99 -7.36 -1.41
C GLY A 108 -10.50 -7.13 -1.57
N PRO A 109 -11.02 -5.98 -1.11
CA PRO A 109 -12.42 -5.62 -1.34
C PRO A 109 -12.69 -5.49 -2.85
N THR A 110 -13.85 -5.93 -3.28
CA THR A 110 -14.30 -5.80 -4.67
C THR A 110 -14.85 -4.39 -4.94
N ALA A 111 -14.99 -4.04 -6.21
CA ALA A 111 -15.65 -2.78 -6.61
C ALA A 111 -17.10 -2.68 -6.08
N ALA A 112 -17.79 -3.82 -5.92
CA ALA A 112 -19.12 -3.86 -5.33
C ALA A 112 -19.09 -3.51 -3.83
N ASP A 113 -18.10 -4.02 -3.09
CA ASP A 113 -17.91 -3.71 -1.67
C ASP A 113 -17.63 -2.21 -1.46
N TYR A 114 -16.82 -1.59 -2.32
CA TYR A 114 -16.57 -0.15 -2.29
C TYR A 114 -17.84 0.66 -2.59
N LEU A 115 -18.68 0.20 -3.52
CA LEU A 115 -19.94 0.87 -3.85
C LEU A 115 -20.93 0.80 -2.70
N GLU A 116 -21.04 -0.35 -2.06
CA GLU A 116 -21.88 -0.54 -0.88
C GLU A 116 -21.40 0.33 0.28
N ALA A 117 -20.09 0.33 0.57
CA ALA A 117 -19.51 1.20 1.59
C ALA A 117 -19.78 2.69 1.33
N ALA A 118 -19.62 3.14 0.08
CA ALA A 118 -19.93 4.51 -0.31
C ALA A 118 -21.41 4.87 -0.09
N ALA A 119 -22.33 3.94 -0.38
CA ALA A 119 -23.76 4.14 -0.15
C ALA A 119 -24.07 4.29 1.35
N VAL A 120 -23.51 3.42 2.20
CA VAL A 120 -23.66 3.49 3.66
C VAL A 120 -23.14 4.81 4.21
N LEU A 121 -21.93 5.23 3.80
CA LEU A 121 -21.32 6.49 4.24
C LEU A 121 -22.15 7.72 3.82
N LYS A 122 -22.78 7.67 2.64
CA LYS A 122 -23.70 8.71 2.18
C LYS A 122 -24.96 8.78 3.06
N ASP A 123 -25.50 7.65 3.49
CA ASP A 123 -26.66 7.61 4.37
C ASP A 123 -26.30 8.11 5.78
N GLU A 124 -25.16 7.71 6.33
CA GLU A 124 -24.63 8.24 7.59
C GLU A 124 -24.44 9.76 7.53
N ARG A 125 -23.89 10.27 6.41
CA ARG A 125 -23.77 11.70 6.16
C ARG A 125 -25.13 12.40 6.22
N ASN A 126 -26.14 11.84 5.56
CA ASN A 126 -27.49 12.42 5.52
C ASN A 126 -28.12 12.45 6.92
N THR A 127 -27.93 11.39 7.71
CA THR A 127 -28.39 11.32 9.10
C THR A 127 -27.71 12.39 9.95
N ALA A 128 -26.37 12.47 9.91
CA ALA A 128 -25.62 13.48 10.66
C ALA A 128 -25.98 14.92 10.25
N PHE A 129 -26.30 15.15 8.96
CA PHE A 129 -26.75 16.45 8.49
C PHE A 129 -28.12 16.83 9.08
N LYS A 130 -29.07 15.89 9.07
CA LYS A 130 -30.42 16.10 9.64
C LYS A 130 -30.39 16.36 11.14
N GLU A 131 -29.44 15.75 11.85
CA GLU A 131 -29.23 15.94 13.29
C GLU A 131 -28.45 17.23 13.63
N GLY A 132 -28.01 18.00 12.63
CA GLY A 132 -27.26 19.24 12.84
C GLY A 132 -25.76 19.04 13.15
N PHE A 133 -25.25 17.81 13.02
CA PHE A 133 -23.82 17.50 13.20
C PHE A 133 -23.03 17.75 11.92
N TYR A 134 -22.93 19.01 11.51
CA TYR A 134 -22.37 19.39 10.21
C TYR A 134 -20.91 18.97 10.00
N ILE A 135 -20.06 19.03 11.02
CA ILE A 135 -18.65 18.59 10.91
C ILE A 135 -18.55 17.08 10.68
N ARG A 136 -19.36 16.29 11.41
CA ARG A 136 -19.43 14.85 11.22
C ARG A 136 -19.97 14.50 9.83
N SER A 137 -21.01 15.21 9.40
CA SER A 137 -21.56 15.09 8.05
C SER A 137 -20.50 15.38 7.00
N LEU A 138 -19.76 16.49 7.13
CA LEU A 138 -18.68 16.84 6.20
C LEU A 138 -17.57 15.78 6.16
N LYS A 139 -17.16 15.24 7.32
CA LYS A 139 -16.19 14.13 7.36
C LYS A 139 -16.70 12.92 6.61
N LYS A 140 -17.95 12.52 6.84
CA LYS A 140 -18.60 11.39 6.16
C LYS A 140 -18.76 11.62 4.66
N HIS A 141 -18.92 12.88 4.24
CA HIS A 141 -18.93 13.23 2.83
C HIS A 141 -17.59 12.94 2.15
N PHE A 142 -16.47 13.32 2.78
CA PHE A 142 -15.13 13.00 2.26
C PHE A 142 -14.88 11.50 2.23
N GLU A 143 -15.24 10.76 3.30
CA GLU A 143 -15.12 9.30 3.35
C GLU A 143 -15.93 8.63 2.21
N ALA A 144 -17.16 9.07 1.96
CA ALA A 144 -17.98 8.56 0.86
C ALA A 144 -17.37 8.89 -0.51
N TYR A 145 -16.78 10.09 -0.66
CA TYR A 145 -16.20 10.53 -1.91
C TYR A 145 -14.92 9.76 -2.26
N GLU A 146 -14.07 9.46 -1.27
CA GLU A 146 -12.92 8.57 -1.44
C GLU A 146 -13.35 7.19 -1.92
N ALA A 147 -14.37 6.60 -1.27
CA ALA A 147 -14.90 5.29 -1.67
C ALA A 147 -15.43 5.26 -3.11
N ILE A 148 -16.11 6.34 -3.55
CA ILE A 148 -16.59 6.48 -4.94
C ILE A 148 -15.42 6.65 -5.92
N HIS A 149 -14.41 7.45 -5.55
CA HIS A 149 -13.22 7.66 -6.39
C HIS A 149 -12.53 6.33 -6.71
N PHE A 150 -12.44 5.40 -5.74
CA PHE A 150 -11.87 4.07 -5.97
C PHE A 150 -12.57 3.28 -7.08
N ILE A 151 -13.86 3.46 -7.30
CA ILE A 151 -14.63 2.78 -8.35
C ILE A 151 -14.37 3.44 -9.72
N VAL A 152 -14.24 4.77 -9.74
CA VAL A 152 -14.11 5.55 -10.98
C VAL A 152 -12.69 5.45 -11.59
N GLU A 153 -11.66 5.37 -10.74
CA GLU A 153 -10.27 5.19 -11.17
C GLU A 153 -10.00 3.84 -11.85
N GLY A 154 -10.92 2.86 -11.74
CA GLY A 154 -10.83 1.55 -12.41
C GLY A 154 -11.03 1.56 -13.93
N LYS A 155 -11.25 2.72 -14.58
CA LYS A 155 -11.47 2.82 -16.03
C LYS A 155 -10.41 3.61 -16.81
N TRP A 156 -9.55 4.38 -16.13
CA TRP A 156 -8.56 5.21 -16.81
C TRP A 156 -7.26 5.25 -16.00
N PHE A 157 -6.24 4.59 -16.52
CA PHE A 157 -4.86 4.82 -16.11
C PHE A 157 -4.06 5.26 -17.34
N ALA A 158 -4.01 6.57 -17.57
CA ALA A 158 -3.00 7.15 -18.44
C ALA A 158 -1.85 7.63 -17.54
N ILE A 159 -0.82 6.79 -17.39
CA ILE A 159 0.46 7.27 -16.86
C ILE A 159 1.04 8.21 -17.92
N MET A 160 0.72 9.49 -17.86
CA MET A 160 1.39 10.50 -18.66
C MET A 160 2.74 10.86 -18.02
N LEU A 161 3.66 9.90 -17.95
CA LEU A 161 5.08 10.17 -17.65
C LEU A 161 5.95 10.28 -18.92
N ASP A 162 5.44 9.89 -20.09
CA ASP A 162 6.20 9.97 -21.36
C ASP A 162 6.58 11.41 -21.75
N GLY A 163 5.81 12.42 -21.30
CA GLY A 163 6.09 13.82 -21.59
C GLY A 163 7.19 14.46 -20.74
N TYR A 164 7.57 13.84 -19.62
CA TYR A 164 8.57 14.41 -18.71
C TYR A 164 10.00 13.87 -18.95
N PHE A 165 10.13 12.71 -19.60
CA PHE A 165 11.42 12.08 -19.91
C PHE A 165 11.89 12.24 -21.36
N THR A 166 11.08 12.82 -22.24
CA THR A 166 11.46 13.11 -23.65
C THR A 166 11.84 14.57 -23.90
N ALA A 167 11.82 15.41 -22.86
CA ALA A 167 12.19 16.82 -22.96
C ALA A 167 13.13 17.24 -21.80
N ASN A 168 14.38 16.78 -21.85
CA ASN A 168 15.61 17.57 -21.60
C ASN A 168 16.85 16.70 -21.73
#